data_AF-A0A2V9HHW4-F1
#
_entry.id   AF-A0A2V9HHW4-F1
#
_cell.length_a   1.000
_cell.length_b   1.000
_cell.length_c   1.000
_cell.angle_alpha   90.00
_cell.angle_beta   90.00
_cell.angle_gamma   90.00
#
_symmetry.space_group_name_H-M   'P 1'
#
loop_
_entity.id
_entity.type
_entity.pdbx_description
1 polymer ?
#
loop_
_entity_poly.entity_id
_entity_poly.type
_entity_poly.pdbx_seq_one_letter_code
_entity_poly.pdbx_strand_id
1 'polypeptide(L)'
;GMFGLAVWDAPRRSLFLARDRLGIKPLYFTQAGGRLVFGSEIKAILQHPGVQANLSLEGLNNFLSLKYVPSPQTMFEGIYALPPGCCLTCDEHGVKVRRYWDLSFANQCHGLPEQAY
;
A
#
# COMPACT_ATOMS: atom_id res chain seq x y z
N GLY A 1 -3.94 -1.56 16.09
CA GLY A 1 -3.84 -0.09 16.14
C GLY A 1 -3.55 0.46 14.76
N MET A 2 -3.05 1.70 14.70
CA MET A 2 -2.59 2.40 13.48
C MET A 2 -1.06 2.24 13.34
N PHE A 3 -0.57 1.79 12.19
CA PHE A 3 0.85 1.48 12.00
C PHE A 3 1.24 1.37 10.52
N GLY A 4 2.50 1.72 10.24
CA GLY A 4 3.25 1.25 9.08
C GLY A 4 4.59 0.77 9.62
N LEU A 5 4.89 -0.52 9.46
CA LEU A 5 6.07 -1.13 10.07
C LEU A 5 6.91 -1.90 9.06
N ALA A 6 8.18 -2.10 9.43
CA ALA A 6 9.15 -2.89 8.69
C ALA A 6 9.91 -3.79 9.65
N VAL A 7 10.08 -5.06 9.28
CA VAL A 7 10.86 -6.05 10.01
C VAL A 7 11.82 -6.71 9.05
N TRP A 8 13.12 -6.67 9.35
CA TRP A 8 14.14 -7.37 8.61
C TRP A 8 14.53 -8.66 9.34
N ASP A 9 14.34 -9.80 8.70
CA ASP A 9 14.84 -11.09 9.13
C ASP A 9 16.20 -11.33 8.46
N ALA A 10 17.28 -11.07 9.20
CA ALA A 10 18.64 -11.20 8.68
C ALA A 10 19.03 -12.64 8.31
N PRO A 11 18.76 -13.67 9.14
CA PRO A 11 19.00 -15.07 8.77
C PRO A 11 18.33 -15.48 7.45
N ARG A 12 17.08 -15.06 7.23
CA ARG A 12 16.32 -15.40 6.02
C ARG A 12 16.50 -14.40 4.87
N ARG A 13 17.24 -13.31 5.10
CA ARG A 13 17.40 -12.18 4.17
C ARG A 13 16.06 -11.71 3.61
N SER A 14 15.06 -11.60 4.48
CA SER A 14 13.68 -11.28 4.10
C SER A 14 13.18 -10.03 4.81
N LEU A 15 12.58 -9.12 4.06
CA LEU A 15 11.95 -7.91 4.55
C LEU A 15 10.43 -8.10 4.57
N PHE A 16 9.84 -7.88 5.74
CA PHE A 16 8.40 -7.83 5.91
C PHE A 16 7.94 -6.40 6.20
N LEU A 17 7.01 -5.90 5.39
CA LEU A 17 6.33 -4.64 5.61
C LEU A 17 4.85 -4.89 5.89
N ALA A 18 4.23 -4.11 6.77
CA ALA A 18 2.79 -4.16 6.98
C ALA A 18 2.20 -2.78 7.20
N ARG A 19 1.04 -2.55 6.59
CA ARG A 19 0.22 -1.35 6.80
C ARG A 19 -1.04 -1.72 7.56
N ASP A 20 -1.50 -0.85 8.45
CA ASP A 20 -2.68 -1.11 9.26
C ASP A 20 -3.96 -1.36 8.43
N ARG A 21 -4.94 -1.97 9.09
CA ARG A 21 -6.22 -2.44 8.52
C ARG A 21 -6.95 -1.38 7.69
N LEU A 22 -6.95 -0.14 8.17
CA LEU A 22 -7.68 0.97 7.53
C LEU A 22 -6.74 1.88 6.72
N GLY A 23 -5.44 1.59 6.70
CA GLY A 23 -4.45 2.38 5.99
C GLY A 23 -4.23 3.78 6.59
N ILE A 24 -4.47 3.96 7.88
CA ILE A 24 -4.35 5.26 8.57
C ILE A 24 -2.91 5.78 8.45
N LYS A 25 -1.91 4.92 8.65
CA LYS A 25 -0.51 5.30 8.43
C LYS A 25 -0.10 5.03 6.99
N PRO A 26 0.56 5.98 6.32
CA PRO A 26 1.06 5.79 4.97
C PRO A 26 2.27 4.84 4.97
N LEU A 27 2.38 4.07 3.89
CA LEU A 27 3.54 3.24 3.60
C LEU A 27 3.59 3.02 2.08
N TYR A 28 4.67 3.48 1.46
CA TYR A 28 4.88 3.46 0.02
C TYR A 28 6.09 2.61 -0.32
N PHE A 29 6.12 2.07 -1.54
CA PHE A 29 7.25 1.30 -2.04
C PHE A 29 7.40 1.42 -3.56
N THR A 30 8.60 1.12 -4.05
CA THR A 30 8.94 0.97 -5.47
C THR A 30 10.08 -0.04 -5.62
N GLN A 31 10.27 -0.53 -6.84
CA GLN A 31 11.43 -1.35 -7.21
C GLN A 31 12.34 -0.53 -8.13
N ALA A 32 13.57 -0.30 -7.69
CA ALA A 32 14.55 0.50 -8.42
C ALA A 32 15.92 -0.19 -8.41
N GLY A 33 16.49 -0.47 -9.59
CA GLY A 33 17.80 -1.10 -9.72
C GLY A 33 17.92 -2.46 -9.00
N GLY A 34 16.87 -3.28 -9.06
CA GLY A 34 16.82 -4.60 -8.40
C GLY A 34 16.68 -4.52 -6.86
N ARG A 35 16.37 -3.35 -6.31
CA ARG A 35 16.16 -3.16 -4.86
C ARG A 35 14.75 -2.68 -4.58
N LEU A 36 14.19 -3.12 -3.46
CA LEU A 36 12.99 -2.52 -2.90
C LEU A 36 13.37 -1.25 -2.15
N VAL A 37 12.75 -0.13 -2.51
CA VAL A 37 12.83 1.14 -1.77
C VAL A 37 11.46 1.40 -1.19
N PHE A 38 11.39 1.72 0.11
CA PHE A 38 10.13 1.94 0.80
C PHE A 38 10.26 3.06 1.84
N GLY A 39 9.12 3.61 2.25
CA GLY A 39 9.07 4.65 3.28
C GLY A 39 7.64 5.08 3.58
N SER A 40 7.44 5.76 4.71
CA SER A 40 6.15 6.36 5.07
C SER A 40 5.85 7.64 4.28
N GLU A 41 6.81 8.16 3.52
CA GLU A 41 6.68 9.36 2.71
C GLU A 41 7.34 9.16 1.34
N ILE A 42 6.67 9.57 0.27
CA ILE A 42 7.19 9.44 -1.10
C ILE A 42 8.47 10.26 -1.29
N LYS A 43 8.57 11.44 -0.67
CA LYS A 43 9.75 12.30 -0.78
C LYS A 43 11.06 11.62 -0.36
N ALA A 44 10.99 10.67 0.59
CA ALA A 44 12.12 9.88 1.03
C ALA A 44 12.53 8.85 -0.03
N ILE A 45 11.55 8.21 -0.69
CA ILE A 45 11.79 7.29 -1.81
C ILE A 45 12.46 8.02 -2.98
N LEU A 46 12.01 9.24 -3.28
CA LEU A 46 12.58 10.08 -4.34
C LEU A 46 14.05 10.50 -4.09
N GLN A 47 14.58 10.33 -2.88
CA GLN A 47 16.02 10.58 -2.61
C GLN A 47 16.91 9.45 -3.12
N HIS A 48 16.35 8.28 -3.46
CA HIS A 48 17.15 7.16 -3.98
C HIS A 48 17.56 7.44 -5.44
N PRO A 49 18.86 7.36 -5.80
CA PRO A 49 19.34 7.73 -7.14
C PRO A 49 18.71 6.96 -8.31
N GLY A 50 18.19 5.77 -8.05
CA GLY A 50 17.50 4.94 -9.04
C GLY A 50 16.00 5.25 -9.21
N VAL A 51 15.45 6.24 -8.50
CA VAL A 51 14.02 6.61 -8.57
C VAL A 51 13.90 7.99 -9.21
N GLN A 52 13.04 8.09 -10.23
CA GLN A 52 12.74 9.35 -10.90
C GLN A 52 11.37 9.89 -10.47
N ALA A 53 11.25 11.21 -10.38
CA ALA A 53 10.02 11.90 -10.02
C ALA A 53 9.12 12.14 -11.25
N ASN A 54 8.73 11.07 -11.94
CA ASN A 54 7.88 11.15 -13.12
C ASN A 54 6.41 11.21 -12.71
N LEU A 55 5.64 12.13 -13.29
CA LEU A 55 4.22 12.32 -13.03
C LEU A 55 3.40 11.18 -13.63
N SER A 56 2.59 10.49 -12.83
CA SER A 56 1.61 9.53 -13.34
C SER A 56 0.39 10.26 -13.91
N LEU A 57 0.14 10.14 -15.21
CA LEU A 57 -1.05 10.70 -15.84
C LEU A 57 -2.34 10.05 -15.33
N GLU A 58 -2.29 8.75 -15.00
CA GLU A 58 -3.40 8.05 -14.34
C GLU A 58 -3.65 8.62 -12.94
N GLY A 59 -2.58 8.80 -12.15
CA GLY A 59 -2.65 9.43 -10.84
C GLY A 59 -3.23 10.84 -10.91
N LEU A 60 -2.78 11.64 -11.88
CA LEU A 60 -3.29 12.98 -12.12
C LEU A 60 -4.78 12.96 -12.51
N ASN A 61 -5.18 12.09 -13.43
CA ASN A 61 -6.58 11.96 -13.84
C ASN A 61 -7.48 11.57 -12.66
N ASN A 62 -7.03 10.62 -11.83
CA ASN A 62 -7.73 10.22 -10.61
C ASN A 62 -7.85 11.39 -9.64
N PHE A 63 -6.78 12.15 -9.43
CA PHE A 63 -6.80 13.31 -8.56
C PHE A 63 -7.78 14.39 -9.06
N LEU A 64 -7.77 14.70 -10.35
CA LEU A 64 -8.67 15.71 -10.93
C LEU A 64 -10.15 15.26 -10.87
N SER A 65 -10.40 13.95 -11.04
CA SER A 65 -11.75 13.39 -11.05
C SER A 65 -12.32 13.14 -9.65
N LEU A 66 -11.50 12.68 -8.71
CA LEU A 66 -11.91 12.18 -7.39
C LEU A 66 -11.46 13.06 -6.23
N LYS A 67 -10.59 14.05 -6.48
CA LYS A 67 -9.91 14.90 -5.48
C LYS A 67 -8.89 14.17 -4.59
N TYR A 68 -8.57 12.92 -4.91
CA TYR A 68 -7.50 12.13 -4.30
C TYR A 68 -7.04 11.04 -5.29
N VAL A 69 -5.91 10.39 -5.00
CA VAL A 69 -5.45 9.23 -5.78
C VAL A 69 -5.79 7.95 -5.01
N PRO A 70 -6.66 7.07 -5.53
CA PRO A 70 -6.96 5.80 -4.89
C PRO A 70 -5.72 4.91 -4.77
N SER A 71 -5.60 4.19 -3.65
CA SER A 71 -4.59 3.15 -3.48
C SER A 71 -4.86 2.00 -4.46
N PRO A 72 -3.83 1.35 -5.03
CA PRO A 72 -2.40 1.50 -4.73
C PRO A 72 -1.66 2.62 -5.48
N GLN A 73 -2.32 3.35 -6.38
CA GLN A 73 -1.68 4.38 -7.19
C GLN A 73 -1.18 5.57 -6.36
N THR A 74 -0.22 6.30 -6.92
CA THR A 74 0.23 7.60 -6.42
C THR A 74 0.33 8.59 -7.58
N MET A 75 0.68 9.85 -7.29
CA MET A 75 0.97 10.85 -8.33
C MET A 75 2.28 10.58 -9.09
N PHE A 76 3.06 9.58 -8.68
CA PHE A 76 4.36 9.26 -9.26
C PHE A 76 4.33 7.90 -9.94
N GLU A 77 4.90 7.83 -11.14
CA GLU A 77 5.03 6.57 -11.87
C GLU A 77 5.90 5.56 -11.09
N GLY A 78 5.45 4.31 -11.03
CA GLY A 78 6.21 3.22 -10.39
C GLY A 78 6.31 3.29 -8.86
N ILE A 79 5.72 4.30 -8.20
CA ILE A 79 5.63 4.38 -6.74
C ILE A 79 4.21 4.03 -6.32
N TYR A 80 4.08 3.05 -5.43
CA TYR A 80 2.81 2.50 -5.00
C TYR A 80 2.61 2.66 -3.50
N ALA A 81 1.37 2.94 -3.09
CA ALA A 81 0.96 2.81 -1.71
C ALA A 81 0.70 1.32 -1.41
N LEU A 82 1.27 0.80 -0.31
CA LEU A 82 0.88 -0.52 0.20
C LEU A 82 -0.61 -0.44 0.60
N PRO A 83 -1.52 -1.28 0.07
CA PRO A 83 -2.94 -1.11 0.37
C PRO A 83 -3.28 -1.29 1.86
N PRO A 84 -4.40 -0.72 2.33
CA PRO A 84 -4.93 -0.99 3.67
C PRO A 84 -5.07 -2.49 3.94
N GLY A 85 -4.73 -2.93 5.15
CA GLY A 85 -4.85 -4.33 5.54
C GLY A 85 -3.96 -5.30 4.75
N CYS A 86 -2.92 -4.79 4.07
CA CYS A 86 -1.95 -5.59 3.34
C CYS A 86 -0.56 -5.57 3.97
N CYS A 87 0.18 -6.65 3.71
CA CYS A 87 1.59 -6.77 3.97
C CYS A 87 2.36 -7.03 2.66
N LEU A 88 3.64 -6.72 2.66
CA LEU A 88 4.57 -6.98 1.58
C LEU A 88 5.73 -7.80 2.14
N THR A 89 6.12 -8.86 1.43
CA THR A 89 7.34 -9.62 1.69
C THR A 89 8.28 -9.44 0.50
N CYS A 90 9.54 -9.15 0.79
CA CYS A 90 10.61 -9.06 -0.20
C CYS A 90 11.76 -9.97 0.22
N ASP A 91 12.11 -10.92 -0.62
CA ASP A 91 13.19 -11.88 -0.42
C ASP A 91 13.90 -12.17 -1.76
N GLU A 92 14.70 -13.23 -1.81
CA GLU A 92 15.42 -13.67 -3.02
C GLU A 92 14.51 -14.06 -4.20
N HIS A 93 13.23 -14.36 -3.94
CA HIS A 93 12.24 -14.68 -4.96
C HIS A 93 11.48 -13.43 -5.46
N GLY A 94 11.77 -12.27 -4.87
CA GLY A 94 11.20 -10.98 -5.27
C GLY A 94 10.17 -10.46 -4.28
N VAL A 95 9.21 -9.67 -4.78
CA VAL A 95 8.26 -8.90 -3.98
C VAL A 95 6.86 -9.50 -4.10
N LYS A 96 6.23 -9.79 -2.96
CA LYS A 96 4.86 -10.30 -2.90
C LYS A 96 4.01 -9.48 -1.93
N VAL A 97 2.86 -9.01 -2.41
CA VAL A 97 1.85 -8.32 -1.59
C VAL A 97 0.74 -9.29 -1.24
N ARG A 98 0.33 -9.33 0.03
CA ARG A 98 -0.78 -10.15 0.51
C ARG A 98 -1.70 -9.34 1.41
N ARG A 99 -3.01 -9.48 1.21
CA ARG A 99 -4.02 -8.97 2.14
C ARG A 99 -4.11 -9.88 3.37
N TYR A 100 -3.95 -9.30 4.56
CA TYR A 100 -4.11 -10.03 5.83
C TYR A 100 -5.42 -9.66 6.54
N TRP A 101 -6.07 -8.57 6.14
CA TRP A 101 -7.34 -8.13 6.71
C TRP A 101 -8.23 -7.49 5.64
N ASP A 102 -9.53 -7.74 5.72
CA ASP A 102 -10.55 -7.15 4.86
C ASP A 102 -11.84 -6.88 5.66
N LEU A 103 -12.57 -5.83 5.28
CA LEU A 103 -13.88 -5.54 5.87
C LEU A 103 -14.96 -6.17 5.00
N SER A 104 -15.26 -7.44 5.26
CA SER A 104 -16.33 -8.15 4.56
C SER A 104 -17.66 -8.02 5.28
N PHE A 105 -18.68 -7.56 4.55
CA PHE A 105 -20.08 -7.52 5.02
C PHE A 105 -20.88 -8.76 4.59
N ALA A 106 -20.26 -9.74 3.92
CA ALA A 106 -20.94 -10.91 3.39
C ALA A 106 -21.64 -11.78 4.46
N ASN A 107 -21.24 -11.64 5.73
CA ASN A 107 -21.83 -12.36 6.86
C ASN A 107 -22.77 -11.50 7.74
N GLN A 108 -23.18 -10.30 7.30
CA GLN A 108 -24.01 -9.38 8.10
C GLN A 108 -25.41 -9.10 7.51
N CYS A 109 -25.92 -9.93 6.61
CA CYS A 109 -27.35 -9.96 6.30
C CYS A 109 -28.11 -10.80 7.36
N HIS A 110 -28.14 -10.34 8.61
CA HIS A 110 -29.30 -10.64 9.45
C HIS A 110 -30.36 -9.63 9.05
N GLY A 111 -31.33 -10.07 8.23
CA GLY A 111 -32.45 -9.23 7.83
C GLY A 111 -33.07 -8.56 9.06
N LEU A 112 -33.17 -7.24 9.03
CA LEU A 112 -34.05 -6.54 9.96
C LEU A 112 -35.45 -7.12 9.72
N PRO A 113 -36.18 -7.58 10.76
CA PRO A 113 -37.56 -7.97 10.57
C PRO A 113 -38.32 -6.77 10.03
N GLU A 114 -38.96 -6.98 8.89
CA GLU A 114 -39.92 -6.08 8.28
C GLU A 114 -41.08 -5.88 9.27
N GLN A 115 -40.96 -4.90 10.15
CA GLN A 115 -42.09 -4.38 10.91
C GLN A 115 -42.65 -3.19 10.15
N ALA A 116 -43.82 -3.47 9.56
CA ALA A 116 -44.71 -2.58 8.86
C ALA A 116 -44.93 -1.25 9.60
N TYR A 117 -44.93 -0.17 8.82
CA TYR A 117 -45.70 1.04 9.06
C TYR A 117 -46.38 1.46 7.77
#